data_AF-A0A6N7XH49-F1
#
_entry.id   AF-A0A6N7XH49-F1
#
_cell.length_a   1.000
_cell.length_b   1.000
_cell.length_c   1.000
_cell.angle_alpha   90.00
_cell.angle_beta   90.00
_cell.angle_gamma   90.00
#
_symmetry.space_group_name_H-M   'P 1'
#
loop_
_entity.id
_entity.type
_entity.pdbx_description
1 polymer ?
#
loop_
_entity_poly.entity_id
_entity_poly.type
_entity_poly.pdbx_seq_one_letter_code
_entity_poly.pdbx_strand_id
1 'polypeptide(L)'
;MRKICFSLIFILSIIFLTTTSQARDIDMENVIVVSKQSPSDILPAVTLSNYIGTDFMLLDKEQISNIKFDKNKNYILVGGKCSLNDNLFKDLNYIRISGENRYETSISVLEYANKHKKVDKVNLVSGNSYADSSIVASSKNISILVSDNIETNTRIKNILDSMGILDRVVVGGNLKIGDDIVSFFNSKRISGKDRYNTSRVFSGINNNGYIYSESGSYFNNIMDARQSLIESKGFILKNSTKTKIIFTLSQVNSRQELSEFLIENDKKLLKLYNDINKGIAENNKSKIIATSPTNTAYAIKIIYNKDILYITDKNLNDNHESMHIAISKNSSHLKEYIVKDNNLIKQLVDSINHSIYSEYSL
;
A
#
# COMPACT_ATOMS: atom_id res chain seq x y z
N MET A 1 -32.16 -12.02 -85.14
CA MET A 1 -32.67 -11.37 -83.90
C MET A 1 -33.87 -12.15 -83.37
N ARG A 2 -33.67 -12.95 -82.32
CA ARG A 2 -34.71 -13.45 -81.41
C ARG A 2 -33.98 -13.80 -80.10
N LYS A 3 -34.19 -12.98 -79.06
CA LYS A 3 -33.63 -13.23 -77.71
C LYS A 3 -34.55 -14.23 -77.01
N ILE A 4 -34.01 -15.40 -76.67
CA ILE A 4 -34.65 -16.38 -75.80
C ILE A 4 -34.15 -16.09 -74.38
N CYS A 5 -35.09 -15.85 -73.48
CA CYS A 5 -34.88 -15.62 -72.06
C CYS A 5 -34.78 -17.00 -71.36
N PHE A 6 -33.63 -17.33 -70.78
CA PHE A 6 -33.51 -18.47 -69.86
C PHE A 6 -33.34 -17.93 -68.44
N SER A 7 -34.40 -18.11 -67.65
CA SER A 7 -34.39 -17.93 -66.20
C SER A 7 -33.58 -19.07 -65.58
N LEU A 8 -32.46 -18.74 -64.93
CA LEU A 8 -31.64 -19.69 -64.19
C LEU A 8 -32.13 -19.70 -62.73
N ILE A 9 -32.88 -20.74 -62.37
CA ILE A 9 -33.33 -20.99 -60.99
C ILE A 9 -32.13 -21.54 -60.22
N PHE A 10 -31.58 -20.74 -59.30
CA PHE A 10 -30.54 -21.17 -58.37
C PHE A 10 -31.21 -21.88 -57.18
N ILE A 11 -31.13 -23.21 -57.12
CA ILE A 11 -31.56 -24.00 -55.96
C ILE A 11 -30.44 -23.89 -54.92
N LEU A 12 -30.62 -23.00 -53.95
CA LEU A 12 -29.71 -22.87 -52.80
C LEU A 12 -29.93 -24.06 -51.87
N SER A 13 -28.98 -24.99 -51.86
CA SER A 13 -28.97 -26.12 -50.93
C SER A 13 -28.68 -25.58 -49.52
N ILE A 14 -29.69 -25.55 -48.65
CA ILE A 14 -29.52 -25.21 -47.24
C ILE A 14 -28.88 -26.41 -46.56
N ILE A 15 -27.56 -26.38 -46.43
CA ILE A 15 -26.84 -27.28 -45.53
C ILE A 15 -27.06 -26.74 -44.12
N PHE A 16 -27.91 -27.42 -43.34
CA PHE A 16 -27.94 -27.24 -41.90
C PHE A 16 -26.61 -27.75 -41.32
N LEU A 17 -25.64 -26.85 -41.13
CA LEU A 17 -24.58 -27.10 -40.16
C LEU A 17 -25.21 -26.94 -38.78
N THR A 18 -25.42 -28.06 -38.09
CA THR A 18 -25.65 -28.07 -36.65
C THR A 18 -24.41 -27.50 -35.98
N THR A 19 -24.46 -26.21 -35.67
CA THR A 19 -23.48 -25.60 -34.76
C THR A 19 -23.70 -26.27 -33.42
N THR A 20 -22.71 -27.07 -33.01
CA THR A 20 -22.59 -27.49 -31.64
C THR A 20 -22.58 -26.22 -30.79
N SER A 21 -23.41 -26.22 -29.76
CA SER A 21 -23.48 -25.17 -28.74
C SER A 21 -22.10 -25.02 -28.07
N GLN A 22 -21.20 -24.24 -28.67
CA GLN A 22 -20.21 -23.52 -27.89
C GLN A 22 -20.98 -22.45 -27.14
N ALA A 23 -21.15 -22.67 -25.84
CA ALA A 23 -21.44 -21.60 -24.91
C ALA A 23 -20.49 -20.44 -25.26
N ARG A 24 -21.05 -19.25 -25.48
CA ARG A 24 -20.24 -18.04 -25.51
C ARG A 24 -19.55 -17.98 -24.16
N ASP A 25 -18.25 -18.25 -24.11
CA ASP A 25 -17.41 -17.81 -23.00
C ASP A 25 -17.58 -16.28 -23.00
N ILE A 26 -18.43 -15.79 -22.10
CA ILE A 26 -18.41 -14.39 -21.72
C ILE A 26 -17.03 -14.24 -21.11
N ASP A 27 -16.15 -13.48 -21.76
CA ASP A 27 -14.88 -13.07 -21.19
C ASP A 27 -15.21 -12.24 -19.95
N MET A 28 -15.35 -12.93 -18.82
CA MET A 28 -15.83 -12.34 -17.58
C MET A 28 -14.82 -11.28 -17.15
N GLU A 29 -15.32 -10.07 -16.95
CA GLU A 29 -14.48 -8.93 -16.58
C GLU A 29 -13.72 -9.26 -15.28
N ASN A 30 -12.41 -9.07 -15.32
CA ASN A 30 -11.57 -9.24 -14.14
C ASN A 30 -11.73 -8.02 -13.21
N VAL A 31 -11.62 -8.27 -11.90
CA VAL A 31 -11.53 -7.24 -10.86
C VAL A 31 -10.42 -7.63 -9.91
N ILE A 32 -9.41 -6.77 -9.76
CA ILE A 32 -8.40 -6.98 -8.73
C ILE A 32 -8.94 -6.51 -7.39
N VAL A 33 -8.88 -7.37 -6.38
CA VAL A 33 -9.32 -7.08 -5.02
C VAL A 33 -8.13 -7.11 -4.08
N VAL A 34 -7.94 -6.07 -3.29
CA VAL A 34 -6.95 -6.03 -2.22
C VAL A 34 -7.59 -5.54 -0.93
N SER A 35 -7.19 -6.12 0.20
CA SER A 35 -7.65 -5.65 1.50
C SER A 35 -6.98 -4.33 1.85
N LYS A 36 -7.78 -3.36 2.29
CA LYS A 36 -7.26 -2.11 2.85
C LYS A 36 -6.39 -2.37 4.07
N GLN A 37 -6.71 -3.40 4.87
CA GLN A 37 -5.94 -3.86 6.03
C GLN A 37 -4.59 -4.50 5.67
N SER A 38 -4.22 -4.63 4.38
CA SER A 38 -2.89 -5.04 3.94
C SER A 38 -2.20 -3.96 3.10
N PRO A 39 -1.69 -2.87 3.73
CA PRO A 39 -1.11 -1.74 3.00
C PRO A 39 0.02 -2.15 2.06
N SER A 40 0.82 -3.13 2.49
CA SER A 40 1.94 -3.63 1.71
C SER A 40 1.53 -4.33 0.41
N ASP A 41 0.29 -4.82 0.32
CA ASP A 41 -0.22 -5.50 -0.87
C ASP A 41 -0.94 -4.53 -1.83
N ILE A 42 -1.37 -3.35 -1.35
CA ILE A 42 -2.12 -2.36 -2.14
C ILE A 42 -1.32 -1.92 -3.38
N LEU A 43 -0.04 -1.58 -3.21
CA LEU A 43 0.75 -1.05 -4.33
C LEU A 43 1.02 -2.12 -5.43
N PRO A 44 1.44 -3.36 -5.10
CA PRO A 44 1.48 -4.43 -6.08
C PRO A 44 0.12 -4.64 -6.78
N ALA A 45 -0.99 -4.65 -6.03
CA ALA A 45 -2.33 -4.85 -6.60
C ALA A 45 -2.74 -3.73 -7.56
N VAL A 46 -2.56 -2.47 -7.17
CA VAL A 46 -2.88 -1.31 -8.02
C VAL A 46 -2.04 -1.29 -9.28
N THR A 47 -0.74 -1.60 -9.17
CA THR A 47 0.15 -1.60 -10.33
C THR A 47 -0.14 -2.77 -11.27
N LEU A 48 -0.55 -3.93 -10.75
CA LEU A 48 -1.09 -5.01 -11.58
C LEU A 48 -2.33 -4.56 -12.34
N SER A 49 -3.27 -3.89 -11.65
CA SER A 49 -4.49 -3.40 -12.25
C SER A 49 -4.23 -2.37 -13.35
N ASN A 50 -3.32 -1.42 -13.11
CA ASN A 50 -2.87 -0.45 -14.10
C ASN A 50 -2.21 -1.12 -15.32
N TYR A 51 -1.44 -2.19 -15.08
CA TYR A 51 -0.67 -2.89 -16.10
C TYR A 51 -1.57 -3.70 -17.06
N ILE A 52 -2.53 -4.45 -16.51
CA ILE A 52 -3.45 -5.28 -17.31
C ILE A 52 -4.72 -4.53 -17.75
N GLY A 53 -4.99 -3.35 -17.19
CA GLY A 53 -6.12 -2.50 -17.58
C GLY A 53 -7.47 -2.99 -17.06
N THR A 54 -7.52 -3.45 -15.81
CA THR A 54 -8.71 -4.03 -15.17
C THR A 54 -9.21 -3.17 -14.01
N ASP A 55 -10.46 -3.39 -13.58
CA ASP A 55 -11.00 -2.77 -12.39
C ASP A 55 -10.18 -3.10 -11.12
N PHE A 56 -10.15 -2.14 -10.20
CA PHE A 56 -9.49 -2.26 -8.90
C PHE A 56 -10.51 -2.00 -7.81
N MET A 57 -10.64 -2.95 -6.89
CA MET A 57 -11.51 -2.89 -5.74
C MET A 57 -10.67 -2.98 -4.47
N LEU A 58 -10.78 -1.95 -3.65
CA LEU A 58 -10.24 -1.96 -2.31
C LEU A 58 -11.31 -2.48 -1.36
N LEU A 59 -11.03 -3.62 -0.71
CA LEU A 59 -11.93 -4.20 0.26
C LEU A 59 -11.64 -3.67 1.65
N ASP A 60 -12.64 -3.02 2.24
CA ASP A 60 -12.57 -2.61 3.64
C ASP A 60 -13.30 -3.60 4.54
N LYS A 61 -12.61 -4.17 5.53
CA LYS A 61 -13.22 -5.11 6.47
C LYS A 61 -14.46 -4.56 7.17
N GLU A 62 -14.49 -3.26 7.45
CA GLU A 62 -15.64 -2.61 8.10
C GLU A 62 -16.87 -2.53 7.18
N GLN A 63 -16.68 -2.57 5.86
CA GLN A 63 -17.73 -2.47 4.86
C GLN A 63 -18.09 -3.82 4.22
N ILE A 64 -17.40 -4.91 4.57
CA ILE A 64 -17.61 -6.25 4.00
C ILE A 64 -19.08 -6.67 4.05
N SER A 65 -19.81 -6.38 5.14
CA SER A 65 -21.22 -6.80 5.29
C SER A 65 -22.15 -6.18 4.24
N ASN A 66 -21.75 -5.08 3.61
CA ASN A 66 -22.59 -4.32 2.69
C ASN A 66 -22.21 -4.57 1.21
N ILE A 67 -21.16 -5.35 0.96
CA ILE A 67 -20.64 -5.57 -0.39
C ILE A 67 -21.42 -6.70 -1.06
N LYS A 68 -21.95 -6.38 -2.25
CA LYS A 68 -22.55 -7.36 -3.15
C LYS A 68 -21.60 -7.58 -4.32
N PHE A 69 -20.95 -8.73 -4.33
CA PHE A 69 -20.10 -9.14 -5.45
C PHE A 69 -20.98 -9.55 -6.64
N ASP A 70 -20.60 -9.08 -7.83
CA ASP A 70 -21.17 -9.54 -9.08
C ASP A 70 -20.64 -10.95 -9.40
N LYS A 71 -21.55 -11.90 -9.58
CA LYS A 71 -21.22 -13.30 -9.90
C LYS A 71 -20.73 -13.49 -11.35
N ASN A 72 -20.93 -12.48 -12.21
CA ASN A 72 -20.49 -12.49 -13.60
C ASN A 72 -19.07 -11.91 -13.79
N LYS A 73 -18.35 -11.62 -12.71
CA LYS A 73 -16.96 -11.13 -12.73
C LYS A 73 -15.98 -12.15 -12.16
N ASN A 74 -14.74 -12.07 -12.61
CA ASN A 74 -13.62 -12.85 -12.08
C ASN A 74 -12.85 -12.00 -11.07
N TYR A 75 -12.58 -12.54 -9.89
CA TYR A 75 -11.87 -11.79 -8.84
C TYR A 75 -10.41 -12.25 -8.74
N ILE A 76 -9.49 -11.30 -8.79
CA ILE A 76 -8.06 -11.55 -8.57
C ILE A 76 -7.72 -10.99 -7.19
N LEU A 77 -7.65 -11.86 -6.19
CA LEU A 77 -7.37 -11.47 -4.82
C LEU A 77 -5.85 -11.29 -4.64
N VAL A 78 -5.40 -10.09 -4.31
CA VAL A 78 -4.00 -9.82 -4.00
C VAL A 78 -3.82 -9.69 -2.49
N GLY A 79 -2.95 -10.53 -1.93
CA GLY A 79 -2.66 -10.58 -0.49
C GLY A 79 -3.10 -11.87 0.20
N GLY A 80 -2.64 -12.06 1.44
CA GLY A 80 -2.83 -13.30 2.19
C GLY A 80 -4.27 -13.52 2.72
N LYS A 81 -4.52 -14.73 3.24
CA LYS A 81 -5.84 -15.12 3.79
C LYS A 81 -6.22 -14.34 5.06
N CYS A 82 -5.23 -13.85 5.81
CA CYS A 82 -5.45 -13.05 7.02
C CYS A 82 -6.10 -11.69 6.69
N SER A 83 -5.79 -11.10 5.53
CA SER A 83 -6.31 -9.81 5.09
C SER A 83 -7.55 -9.96 4.19
N LEU A 84 -7.58 -11.00 3.34
CA LEU A 84 -8.73 -11.34 2.49
C LEU A 84 -9.17 -12.78 2.76
N ASN A 85 -10.26 -12.98 3.49
CA ASN A 85 -10.76 -14.32 3.81
C ASN A 85 -11.43 -14.98 2.59
N ASP A 86 -11.01 -16.21 2.24
CA ASP A 86 -11.57 -17.00 1.13
C ASP A 86 -13.09 -17.19 1.25
N ASN A 87 -13.63 -17.25 2.47
CA ASN A 87 -15.06 -17.45 2.71
C ASN A 87 -15.93 -16.32 2.12
N LEU A 88 -15.38 -15.13 1.91
CA LEU A 88 -16.06 -14.01 1.26
C LEU A 88 -16.29 -14.24 -0.24
N PHE A 89 -15.49 -15.12 -0.84
CA PHE A 89 -15.46 -15.37 -2.28
C PHE A 89 -15.85 -16.82 -2.65
N LYS A 90 -16.28 -17.64 -1.67
CA LYS A 90 -16.55 -19.08 -1.86
C LYS A 90 -17.53 -19.42 -2.98
N ASP A 91 -18.46 -18.51 -3.29
CA ASP A 91 -19.51 -18.67 -4.30
C ASP A 91 -19.22 -17.83 -5.57
N LEU A 92 -17.98 -17.37 -5.75
CA LEU A 92 -17.52 -16.52 -6.85
C LEU A 92 -16.36 -17.20 -7.59
N ASN A 93 -16.12 -16.80 -8.85
CA ASN A 93 -14.90 -17.21 -9.54
C ASN A 93 -13.74 -16.31 -9.08
N TYR A 94 -12.74 -16.88 -8.43
CA TYR A 94 -11.58 -16.11 -7.99
C TYR A 94 -10.27 -16.89 -8.05
N ILE A 95 -9.19 -16.15 -8.20
CA ILE A 95 -7.82 -16.62 -7.99
C ILE A 95 -7.14 -15.76 -6.92
N ARG A 96 -6.11 -16.29 -6.26
CA ARG A 96 -5.33 -15.57 -5.27
C ARG A 96 -3.87 -15.43 -5.71
N ILE A 97 -3.34 -14.22 -5.58
CA ILE A 97 -1.95 -13.86 -5.77
C ILE A 97 -1.41 -13.39 -4.41
N SER A 98 -0.53 -14.16 -3.80
CA SER A 98 0.02 -13.86 -2.47
C SER A 98 1.34 -14.57 -2.26
N GLY A 99 2.24 -13.95 -1.50
CA GLY A 99 3.44 -14.59 -0.98
C GLY A 99 3.45 -14.69 0.54
N GLU A 100 4.53 -15.26 1.09
CA GLU A 100 4.74 -15.37 2.54
C GLU A 100 4.91 -14.01 3.22
N ASN A 101 5.37 -13.01 2.46
CA ASN A 101 5.57 -11.65 2.89
C ASN A 101 5.32 -10.68 1.72
N ARG A 102 5.39 -9.37 1.98
CA ARG A 102 5.15 -8.31 0.99
C ARG A 102 6.04 -8.38 -0.25
N TYR A 103 7.30 -8.80 -0.08
CA TYR A 103 8.26 -8.90 -1.17
C TYR A 103 7.86 -10.05 -2.09
N GLU A 104 7.53 -11.20 -1.50
CA GLU A 104 7.01 -12.37 -2.21
C GLU A 104 5.68 -12.10 -2.91
N THR A 105 4.76 -11.36 -2.27
CA THR A 105 3.52 -10.94 -2.95
C THR A 105 3.81 -10.09 -4.19
N SER A 106 4.79 -9.16 -4.12
CA SER A 106 5.17 -8.36 -5.29
C SER A 106 5.79 -9.20 -6.42
N ILE A 107 6.54 -10.25 -6.09
CA ILE A 107 7.06 -11.23 -7.04
C ILE A 107 5.92 -12.01 -7.69
N SER A 108 4.98 -12.55 -6.90
CA SER A 108 3.82 -13.30 -7.44
C SER A 108 2.95 -12.43 -8.36
N VAL A 109 2.81 -11.14 -8.05
CA VAL A 109 2.14 -10.16 -8.92
C VAL A 109 2.87 -10.01 -10.25
N LEU A 110 4.20 -9.89 -10.24
CA LEU A 110 5.01 -9.82 -11.45
C LEU A 110 4.88 -11.10 -12.30
N GLU A 111 4.97 -12.27 -11.68
CA GLU A 111 4.82 -13.56 -12.37
C GLU A 111 3.46 -13.67 -13.04
N TYR A 112 2.40 -13.28 -12.32
CA TYR A 112 1.05 -13.25 -12.86
C TYR A 112 0.93 -12.26 -14.03
N ALA A 113 1.41 -11.03 -13.85
CA ALA A 113 1.42 -10.02 -14.90
C ALA A 113 2.12 -10.52 -16.16
N ASN A 114 3.31 -11.12 -16.02
CA ASN A 114 4.12 -11.61 -17.14
C ASN A 114 3.47 -12.78 -17.90
N LYS A 115 2.68 -13.62 -17.21
CA LYS A 115 1.87 -14.67 -17.85
C LYS A 115 0.75 -14.12 -18.73
N HIS A 116 0.19 -12.95 -18.38
CA HIS A 116 -0.90 -12.32 -19.13
C HIS A 116 -0.37 -11.43 -20.26
N LYS A 117 0.71 -10.71 -19.99
CA LYS A 117 1.36 -9.79 -20.93
C LYS A 117 2.82 -9.65 -20.54
N LYS A 118 3.74 -9.87 -21.48
CA LYS A 118 5.19 -9.77 -21.26
C LYS A 118 5.57 -8.46 -20.60
N VAL A 119 6.17 -8.52 -19.42
CA VAL A 119 6.63 -7.36 -18.66
C VAL A 119 8.04 -7.02 -19.11
N ASP A 120 8.23 -5.87 -19.75
CA ASP A 120 9.57 -5.43 -20.20
C ASP A 120 10.24 -4.46 -19.21
N LYS A 121 9.45 -3.83 -18.33
CA LYS A 121 9.89 -2.78 -17.42
C LYS A 121 9.25 -2.90 -16.04
N VAL A 122 10.03 -2.69 -14.99
CA VAL A 122 9.57 -2.65 -13.59
C VAL A 122 10.05 -1.41 -12.85
N ASN A 123 9.24 -0.95 -11.90
CA ASN A 123 9.66 0.02 -10.90
C ASN A 123 10.07 -0.71 -9.62
N LEU A 124 11.28 -0.47 -9.13
CA LEU A 124 11.79 -0.96 -7.86
C LEU A 124 11.58 0.11 -6.79
N VAL A 125 10.86 -0.23 -5.73
CA VAL A 125 10.52 0.71 -4.65
C VAL A 125 10.80 0.06 -3.29
N SER A 126 11.09 0.87 -2.28
CA SER A 126 11.41 0.34 -0.95
C SER A 126 10.17 -0.30 -0.33
N GLY A 127 10.27 -1.57 0.08
CA GLY A 127 9.23 -2.23 0.87
C GLY A 127 9.11 -1.70 2.30
N ASN A 128 10.05 -0.85 2.71
CA ASN A 128 10.08 -0.16 4.01
C ASN A 128 9.57 1.29 3.92
N SER A 129 9.40 1.87 2.72
CA SER A 129 8.97 3.27 2.56
C SER A 129 7.72 3.39 1.71
N TYR A 130 6.58 3.61 2.34
CA TYR A 130 5.29 3.70 1.66
C TYR A 130 5.07 5.05 0.95
N ALA A 131 5.53 6.17 1.53
CA ALA A 131 5.28 7.49 0.95
C ALA A 131 5.87 7.65 -0.47
N ASP A 132 7.13 7.31 -0.68
CA ASP A 132 7.80 7.42 -1.98
C ASP A 132 7.31 6.36 -2.97
N SER A 133 6.90 5.19 -2.48
CA SER A 133 6.39 4.11 -3.32
C SER A 133 4.98 4.38 -3.86
N SER A 134 4.17 5.22 -3.22
CA SER A 134 2.85 5.60 -3.75
C SER A 134 2.91 6.25 -5.15
N ILE A 135 4.01 6.94 -5.46
CA ILE A 135 4.22 7.67 -6.72
C ILE A 135 4.10 6.72 -7.93
N VAL A 136 4.58 5.48 -7.82
CA VAL A 136 4.63 4.57 -8.98
C VAL A 136 3.26 4.01 -9.39
N ALA A 137 2.23 4.21 -8.56
CA ALA A 137 0.84 3.94 -8.93
C ALA A 137 0.30 4.89 -10.02
N SER A 138 1.02 5.98 -10.34
CA SER A 138 0.71 6.84 -11.50
C SER A 138 1.34 6.35 -12.81
N SER A 139 1.74 5.07 -12.87
CA SER A 139 2.36 4.45 -14.04
C SER A 139 1.73 3.09 -14.37
N LYS A 140 1.99 2.62 -15.59
CA LYS A 140 1.63 1.28 -16.05
C LYS A 140 2.73 0.24 -15.81
N ASN A 141 3.74 0.51 -14.99
CA ASN A 141 4.80 -0.48 -14.73
C ASN A 141 4.44 -1.29 -13.48
N ILE A 142 4.74 -2.59 -13.49
CA ILE A 142 4.66 -3.42 -12.28
C ILE A 142 5.67 -2.91 -11.25
N SER A 143 5.22 -2.81 -10.01
CA SER A 143 6.06 -2.39 -8.89
C SER A 143 6.55 -3.60 -8.11
N ILE A 144 7.86 -3.68 -7.90
CA ILE A 144 8.52 -4.70 -7.09
C ILE A 144 9.07 -4.04 -5.82
N LEU A 145 8.77 -4.65 -4.68
CA LEU A 145 9.26 -4.17 -3.40
C LEU A 145 10.67 -4.73 -3.18
N VAL A 146 11.65 -3.85 -2.97
CA VAL A 146 13.02 -4.22 -2.59
C VAL A 146 13.22 -4.01 -1.09
N SER A 147 14.12 -4.78 -0.48
CA SER A 147 14.40 -4.74 0.96
C SER A 147 15.85 -4.37 1.25
N ASP A 148 16.21 -4.24 2.52
CA ASP A 148 17.62 -4.15 2.95
C ASP A 148 18.28 -5.54 3.09
N ASN A 149 17.52 -6.61 2.85
CA ASN A 149 17.98 -7.99 2.96
C ASN A 149 18.55 -8.47 1.60
N ILE A 150 19.82 -8.86 1.62
CA ILE A 150 20.57 -9.29 0.42
C ILE A 150 19.98 -10.54 -0.25
N GLU A 151 19.46 -11.49 0.52
CA GLU A 151 18.88 -12.73 0.02
C GLU A 151 17.57 -12.44 -0.72
N THR A 152 16.69 -11.63 -0.13
CA THR A 152 15.46 -11.17 -0.78
C THR A 152 15.77 -10.46 -2.10
N ASN A 153 16.71 -9.52 -2.10
CA ASN A 153 17.07 -8.79 -3.32
C ASN A 153 17.72 -9.70 -4.37
N THR A 154 18.53 -10.67 -3.96
CA THR A 154 19.12 -11.67 -4.86
C THR A 154 18.04 -12.50 -5.54
N ARG A 155 17.03 -12.95 -4.77
CA ARG A 155 15.88 -13.66 -5.34
C ARG A 155 15.13 -12.80 -6.35
N ILE A 156 14.81 -11.55 -5.99
CA ILE A 156 14.14 -10.62 -6.91
C ILE A 156 14.95 -10.48 -8.20
N LYS A 157 16.26 -10.24 -8.08
CA LYS A 157 17.14 -10.05 -9.23
C LYS A 157 17.16 -11.28 -10.14
N ASN A 158 17.28 -12.48 -9.59
CA ASN A 158 17.28 -13.73 -10.35
C ASN A 158 15.96 -13.93 -11.12
N ILE A 159 14.83 -13.54 -10.52
CA ILE A 159 13.52 -13.61 -11.19
C ILE A 159 13.46 -12.61 -12.34
N LEU A 160 13.86 -11.35 -12.11
CA LEU A 160 13.90 -10.34 -13.16
C LEU A 160 14.84 -10.73 -14.31
N ASP A 161 16.01 -11.29 -13.99
CA ASP A 161 16.99 -11.78 -14.97
C ASP A 161 16.42 -12.96 -15.77
N SER A 162 15.80 -13.95 -15.12
CA SER A 162 15.23 -15.13 -15.79
C SER A 162 14.03 -14.80 -16.67
N MET A 163 13.27 -13.76 -16.34
CA MET A 163 12.20 -13.22 -17.19
C MET A 163 12.71 -12.29 -18.30
N GLY A 164 14.02 -11.96 -18.34
CA GLY A 164 14.61 -11.07 -19.33
C GLY A 164 14.23 -9.59 -19.15
N ILE A 165 13.87 -9.18 -17.92
CA ILE A 165 13.42 -7.83 -17.60
C ILE A 165 14.64 -6.96 -17.29
N LEU A 166 15.14 -6.21 -18.27
CA LEU A 166 16.35 -5.40 -18.14
C LEU A 166 16.07 -3.92 -17.84
N ASP A 167 14.90 -3.38 -18.22
CA ASP A 167 14.54 -1.98 -17.91
C ASP A 167 14.01 -1.87 -16.48
N ARG A 168 14.90 -1.54 -15.55
CA ARG A 168 14.61 -1.45 -14.11
C ARG A 168 14.81 -0.02 -13.65
N VAL A 169 13.83 0.51 -12.93
CA VAL A 169 13.88 1.88 -12.40
C VAL A 169 13.67 1.86 -10.90
N VAL A 170 14.69 2.23 -10.13
CA VAL A 170 14.55 2.54 -8.71
C VAL A 170 13.88 3.90 -8.55
N VAL A 171 12.77 3.95 -7.80
CA VAL A 171 12.06 5.19 -7.48
C VAL A 171 12.17 5.45 -5.97
N GLY A 172 12.85 6.55 -5.62
CA GLY A 172 13.17 6.90 -4.24
C GLY A 172 14.62 7.36 -4.06
N GLY A 173 14.85 8.17 -3.03
CA GLY A 173 16.19 8.70 -2.72
C GLY A 173 17.12 7.69 -2.05
N ASN A 174 18.41 8.04 -1.97
CA ASN A 174 19.47 7.20 -1.38
C ASN A 174 19.18 6.79 0.08
N LEU A 175 18.53 7.66 0.86
CA LEU A 175 18.13 7.36 2.24
C LEU A 175 17.14 6.19 2.39
N LYS A 176 16.43 5.82 1.31
CA LYS A 176 15.43 4.74 1.33
C LYS A 176 15.86 3.52 0.52
N ILE A 177 16.66 3.72 -0.52
CA ILE A 177 17.23 2.67 -1.37
C ILE A 177 18.64 3.11 -1.73
N GLY A 178 19.65 2.42 -1.19
CA GLY A 178 21.07 2.76 -1.40
C GLY A 178 21.52 2.67 -2.86
N ASP A 179 22.62 3.34 -3.20
CA ASP A 179 23.21 3.28 -4.55
C ASP A 179 23.82 1.91 -4.87
N ASP A 180 24.18 1.15 -3.84
CA ASP A 180 24.56 -0.26 -3.92
C ASP A 180 23.40 -1.11 -4.45
N ILE A 181 22.16 -0.90 -3.98
CA ILE A 181 20.97 -1.58 -4.49
C ILE A 181 20.70 -1.19 -5.94
N VAL A 182 20.84 0.10 -6.29
CA VAL A 182 20.68 0.56 -7.69
C VAL A 182 21.65 -0.17 -8.61
N SER A 183 22.91 -0.26 -8.19
CA SER A 183 23.99 -0.93 -8.92
C SER A 183 23.76 -2.43 -9.01
N PHE A 184 23.36 -3.07 -7.90
CA PHE A 184 23.06 -4.50 -7.82
C PHE A 184 21.99 -4.91 -8.84
N PHE A 185 20.93 -4.11 -8.98
CA PHE A 185 19.86 -4.38 -9.95
C PHE A 185 20.18 -3.96 -11.38
N ASN A 186 21.30 -3.28 -11.66
CA ASN A 186 21.60 -2.61 -12.92
C ASN A 186 20.47 -1.65 -13.34
N SER A 187 20.00 -0.85 -12.39
CA SER A 187 18.81 0.00 -12.55
C SER A 187 19.14 1.48 -12.71
N LYS A 188 18.19 2.25 -13.22
CA LYS A 188 18.23 3.73 -13.23
C LYS A 188 17.54 4.26 -11.98
N ARG A 189 17.96 5.42 -11.45
CA ARG A 189 17.28 6.08 -10.32
C ARG A 189 16.40 7.23 -10.79
N ILE A 190 15.17 7.30 -10.28
CA ILE A 190 14.32 8.49 -10.28
C ILE A 190 14.15 8.96 -8.83
N SER A 191 14.67 10.15 -8.52
CA SER A 191 14.59 10.74 -7.19
C SER A 191 14.75 12.25 -7.25
N GLY A 192 14.12 12.96 -6.31
CA GLY A 192 14.39 14.36 -6.00
C GLY A 192 15.03 14.53 -4.61
N LYS A 193 15.21 15.79 -4.19
CA LYS A 193 15.72 16.15 -2.85
C LYS A 193 14.80 15.72 -1.69
N ASP A 194 13.52 15.50 -1.98
CA ASP A 194 12.48 15.08 -1.06
C ASP A 194 11.35 14.38 -1.85
N ARG A 195 10.35 13.82 -1.16
CA ARG A 195 9.22 13.11 -1.78
C ARG A 195 8.41 13.98 -2.75
N TYR A 196 8.31 15.28 -2.48
CA TYR A 196 7.60 16.24 -3.34
C TYR A 196 8.33 16.39 -4.67
N ASN A 197 9.65 16.55 -4.63
CA ASN A 197 10.47 16.64 -5.83
C ASN A 197 10.56 15.31 -6.56
N THR A 198 10.64 14.17 -5.85
CA THR A 198 10.57 12.84 -6.48
C THR A 198 9.28 12.68 -7.30
N SER A 199 8.11 13.07 -6.75
CA SER A 199 6.85 13.00 -7.49
C SER A 199 6.84 13.89 -8.74
N ARG A 200 7.41 15.09 -8.65
CA ARG A 200 7.53 16.01 -9.79
C ARG A 200 8.47 15.48 -10.87
N VAL A 201 9.62 14.93 -10.50
CA VAL A 201 10.59 14.32 -11.45
C VAL A 201 9.96 13.10 -12.12
N PHE A 202 9.30 12.23 -11.36
CA PHE A 202 8.62 11.05 -11.89
C PHE A 202 7.48 11.43 -12.85
N SER A 203 6.71 12.46 -12.49
CA SER A 203 5.58 12.93 -13.31
C SER A 203 5.99 13.65 -14.59
N GLY A 204 7.18 14.27 -14.62
CA GLY A 204 7.63 15.08 -15.75
C GLY A 204 6.71 16.27 -16.08
N ILE A 205 6.87 16.81 -17.29
CA ILE A 205 5.99 17.84 -17.85
C ILE A 205 4.72 17.14 -18.35
N ASN A 206 3.55 17.55 -17.85
CA ASN A 206 2.26 16.99 -18.27
C ASN A 206 1.30 18.11 -18.72
N ASN A 207 0.95 18.11 -20.00
CA ASN A 207 0.10 19.13 -20.61
C ASN A 207 -1.37 19.05 -20.17
N ASN A 208 -1.81 17.91 -19.66
CA ASN A 208 -3.17 17.72 -19.14
C ASN A 208 -3.31 18.18 -17.68
N GLY A 209 -2.24 18.71 -17.09
CA GLY A 209 -2.18 19.16 -15.71
C GLY A 209 -1.80 18.06 -14.73
N TYR A 210 -2.10 18.29 -13.45
CA TYR A 210 -1.65 17.46 -12.33
C TYR A 210 -2.78 17.20 -11.33
N ILE A 211 -2.77 15.99 -10.74
CA ILE A 211 -3.48 15.69 -9.50
C ILE A 211 -2.51 15.90 -8.35
N TYR A 212 -2.93 16.69 -7.37
CA TYR A 212 -2.14 17.01 -6.18
C TYR A 212 -2.65 16.26 -4.97
N SER A 213 -1.79 15.45 -4.36
CA SER A 213 -2.14 14.66 -3.18
C SER A 213 -1.38 15.12 -1.95
N GLU A 214 -2.06 15.27 -0.82
CA GLU A 214 -1.40 15.63 0.45
C GLU A 214 -0.53 14.48 0.95
N SER A 215 0.74 14.77 1.22
CA SER A 215 1.65 13.76 1.77
C SER A 215 1.20 13.32 3.15
N GLY A 216 1.21 12.01 3.38
CA GLY A 216 1.05 11.43 4.71
C GLY A 216 -0.11 10.44 4.83
N SER A 217 -0.96 10.31 3.81
CA SER A 217 -1.90 9.18 3.72
C SER A 217 -1.47 8.29 2.55
N TYR A 218 -0.82 7.17 2.84
CA TYR A 218 -0.31 6.27 1.81
C TYR A 218 -1.42 5.77 0.88
N PHE A 219 -2.57 5.43 1.47
CA PHE A 219 -3.75 5.00 0.72
C PHE A 219 -4.26 6.08 -0.24
N ASN A 220 -4.53 7.29 0.26
CA ASN A 220 -4.99 8.39 -0.59
C ASN A 220 -3.96 8.72 -1.68
N ASN A 221 -2.67 8.67 -1.35
CA ASN A 221 -1.61 8.92 -2.31
C ASN A 221 -1.62 7.89 -3.44
N ILE A 222 -1.82 6.59 -3.16
CA ILE A 222 -1.96 5.56 -4.20
C ILE A 222 -3.20 5.80 -5.07
N MET A 223 -4.34 6.11 -4.46
CA MET A 223 -5.59 6.31 -5.21
C MET A 223 -5.53 7.55 -6.09
N ASP A 224 -5.01 8.66 -5.58
CA ASP A 224 -4.79 9.89 -6.34
C ASP A 224 -3.76 9.68 -7.46
N ALA A 225 -2.70 8.91 -7.22
CA ALA A 225 -1.71 8.56 -8.23
C ALA A 225 -2.32 7.69 -9.34
N ARG A 226 -3.12 6.68 -8.98
CA ARG A 226 -3.88 5.88 -9.95
C ARG A 226 -4.85 6.76 -10.74
N GLN A 227 -5.59 7.65 -10.09
CA GLN A 227 -6.52 8.56 -10.74
C GLN A 227 -5.80 9.46 -11.75
N SER A 228 -4.57 9.89 -11.44
CA SER A 228 -3.77 10.69 -12.36
C SER A 228 -3.45 9.91 -13.63
N LEU A 229 -3.14 8.61 -13.51
CA LEU A 229 -2.94 7.74 -14.67
C LEU A 229 -4.21 7.61 -15.53
N ILE A 230 -5.38 7.43 -14.89
CA ILE A 230 -6.68 7.31 -15.58
C ILE A 230 -7.01 8.61 -16.35
N GLU A 231 -6.78 9.77 -15.72
CA GLU A 231 -7.04 11.08 -16.32
C GLU A 231 -5.92 11.56 -17.26
N SER A 232 -4.88 10.74 -17.49
CA SER A 232 -3.70 11.13 -18.26
C SER A 232 -3.00 12.40 -17.73
N LYS A 233 -3.08 12.64 -16.42
CA LYS A 233 -2.48 13.75 -15.67
C LYS A 233 -1.22 13.31 -14.93
N GLY A 234 -0.40 14.29 -14.58
CA GLY A 234 0.72 14.08 -13.67
C GLY A 234 0.28 13.90 -12.22
N PHE A 235 1.11 13.26 -11.39
CA PHE A 235 0.89 13.12 -9.96
C PHE A 235 1.93 13.91 -9.17
N ILE A 236 1.48 14.79 -8.27
CA ILE A 236 2.37 15.58 -7.41
C ILE A 236 1.96 15.46 -5.95
N LEU A 237 2.91 15.04 -5.12
CA LEU A 237 2.78 15.15 -3.66
C LEU A 237 2.96 16.61 -3.24
N LYS A 238 2.09 17.09 -2.33
CA LYS A 238 2.20 18.38 -1.66
C LYS A 238 2.28 18.22 -0.16
N ASN A 239 2.94 19.15 0.52
CA ASN A 239 2.99 19.14 1.98
C ASN A 239 1.59 19.42 2.55
N SER A 240 1.12 18.61 3.51
CA SER A 240 -0.15 18.88 4.19
C SER A 240 -0.05 20.15 5.05
N THR A 241 -1.08 20.99 4.97
CA THR A 241 -1.22 22.25 5.72
C THR A 241 -1.95 22.08 7.06
N LYS A 242 -2.43 20.87 7.36
CA LYS A 242 -3.21 20.56 8.56
C LYS A 242 -2.32 20.13 9.73
N THR A 243 -2.87 20.16 10.95
CA THR A 243 -2.22 19.61 12.14
C THR A 243 -1.93 18.13 11.94
N LYS A 244 -0.66 17.76 12.07
CA LYS A 244 -0.19 16.40 11.81
C LYS A 244 -0.05 15.64 13.12
N ILE A 245 -0.64 14.43 13.18
CA ILE A 245 -0.18 13.39 14.08
C ILE A 245 0.66 12.44 13.24
N ILE A 246 1.97 12.35 13.49
CA ILE A 246 2.89 11.51 12.72
C ILE A 246 3.27 10.28 13.52
N PHE A 247 3.00 9.08 13.02
CA PHE A 247 3.49 7.82 13.59
C PHE A 247 4.76 7.36 12.90
N THR A 248 5.75 6.93 13.68
CA THR A 248 6.97 6.31 13.17
C THR A 248 7.28 5.10 14.02
N LEU A 249 7.38 3.90 13.43
CA LEU A 249 7.92 2.75 14.17
C LEU A 249 9.46 2.78 14.15
N SER A 250 10.08 2.30 15.23
CA SER A 250 11.53 2.12 15.34
C SER A 250 11.82 0.76 15.98
N GLN A 251 12.43 -0.15 15.23
CA GLN A 251 12.90 -1.44 15.75
C GLN A 251 14.41 -1.40 16.03
N VAL A 252 14.83 -2.12 17.08
CA VAL A 252 16.17 -2.02 17.72
C VAL A 252 17.33 -2.41 16.77
N ASN A 253 17.09 -3.21 15.73
CA ASN A 253 18.17 -3.73 14.87
C ASN A 253 18.14 -3.26 13.41
N SER A 254 17.14 -2.48 13.04
CA SER A 254 17.09 -1.77 11.75
C SER A 254 16.04 -0.69 11.91
N ARG A 255 16.39 0.58 11.64
CA ARG A 255 15.42 1.68 11.60
C ARG A 255 14.44 1.46 10.45
N GLN A 256 13.49 0.54 10.62
CA GLN A 256 12.31 0.46 9.78
C GLN A 256 11.35 1.53 10.29
N GLU A 257 11.54 2.75 9.81
CA GLU A 257 10.47 3.73 9.81
C GLU A 257 9.34 3.13 8.96
N LEU A 258 8.34 2.50 9.59
CA LEU A 258 7.02 2.52 8.98
C LEU A 258 6.70 4.00 8.85
N SER A 259 6.75 4.47 7.61
CA SER A 259 6.75 5.87 7.20
C SER A 259 5.71 6.68 7.94
N GLU A 260 6.03 7.95 8.18
CA GLU A 260 5.16 8.97 8.75
C GLU A 260 3.69 8.83 8.30
N PHE A 261 2.85 8.25 9.16
CA PHE A 261 1.40 8.20 8.96
C PHE A 261 0.80 9.51 9.47
N LEU A 262 0.21 10.29 8.58
CA LEU A 262 -0.47 11.53 8.90
C LEU A 262 -1.91 11.24 9.29
N ILE A 263 -2.16 11.32 10.58
CA ILE A 263 -3.50 11.10 11.10
C ILE A 263 -4.12 12.45 11.43
N GLU A 264 -5.08 12.86 10.60
CA GLU A 264 -5.78 14.13 10.78
C GLU A 264 -6.74 14.06 11.96
N ASN A 265 -6.49 14.87 12.99
CA ASN A 265 -7.43 15.16 14.08
C ASN A 265 -8.13 13.93 14.68
N ASP A 266 -7.41 12.81 14.84
CA ASP A 266 -7.97 11.64 15.49
C ASP A 266 -8.31 11.99 16.94
N LYS A 267 -9.61 12.08 17.21
CA LYS A 267 -10.14 12.48 18.52
C LYS A 267 -9.72 11.50 19.62
N LYS A 268 -9.51 10.21 19.30
CA LYS A 268 -9.08 9.19 20.26
C LYS A 268 -7.61 9.41 20.62
N LEU A 269 -6.73 9.62 19.63
CA LEU A 269 -5.32 9.94 19.88
C LEU A 269 -5.13 11.29 20.58
N LEU A 270 -5.92 12.30 20.23
CA LEU A 270 -5.87 13.59 20.89
C LEU A 270 -6.33 13.49 22.34
N LYS A 271 -7.45 12.79 22.58
CA LYS A 271 -7.94 12.51 23.93
C LYS A 271 -6.89 11.78 24.74
N LEU A 272 -6.27 10.76 24.16
CA LEU A 272 -5.20 9.99 24.77
C LEU A 272 -3.99 10.86 25.16
N TYR A 273 -3.51 11.68 24.22
CA TYR A 273 -2.44 12.64 24.49
C TYR A 273 -2.80 13.56 25.67
N ASN A 274 -4.05 14.03 25.72
CA ASN A 274 -4.56 14.86 26.80
C ASN A 274 -4.66 14.09 28.14
N ASP A 275 -5.10 12.84 28.12
CA ASP A 275 -5.24 12.00 29.32
C ASP A 275 -3.88 11.66 29.92
N ILE A 276 -2.87 11.37 29.10
CA ILE A 276 -1.47 11.21 29.53
C ILE A 276 -0.96 12.50 30.16
N ASN A 277 -1.14 13.64 29.48
CA ASN A 277 -0.72 14.94 30.01
C ASN A 277 -1.39 15.29 31.33
N LYS A 278 -2.68 14.99 31.46
CA LYS A 278 -3.44 15.20 32.69
C LYS A 278 -2.91 14.33 33.83
N GLY A 279 -2.68 13.03 33.60
CA GLY A 279 -2.12 12.13 34.61
C GLY A 279 -0.73 12.56 35.08
N ILE A 280 0.10 13.09 34.17
CA ILE A 280 1.41 13.66 34.51
C ILE A 280 1.25 14.93 35.35
N ALA A 281 0.36 15.84 34.95
CA ALA A 281 0.13 17.10 35.67
C ALA A 281 -0.42 16.87 37.10
N GLU A 282 -1.25 15.85 37.28
CA GLU A 282 -1.82 15.46 38.58
C GLU A 282 -0.83 14.68 39.47
N ASN A 283 0.38 14.35 38.99
CA ASN A 283 1.35 13.50 39.67
C ASN A 283 0.75 12.15 40.15
N ASN A 284 -0.12 11.58 39.32
CA ASN A 284 -0.91 10.41 39.68
C ASN A 284 -0.10 9.11 39.53
N LYS A 285 0.74 8.82 40.53
CA LYS A 285 1.66 7.67 40.54
C LYS A 285 1.00 6.31 40.41
N SER A 286 -0.30 6.17 40.68
CA SER A 286 -1.01 4.91 40.45
C SER A 286 -1.31 4.66 38.96
N LYS A 287 -1.35 5.72 38.14
CA LYS A 287 -1.59 5.66 36.69
C LYS A 287 -0.32 5.85 35.87
N ILE A 288 0.52 6.81 36.24
CA ILE A 288 1.72 7.21 35.48
C ILE A 288 2.85 7.55 36.46
N ILE A 289 4.02 6.94 36.25
CA ILE A 289 5.21 7.15 37.10
C ILE A 289 6.32 7.76 36.27
N ALA A 290 6.82 8.93 36.68
CA ALA A 290 8.02 9.50 36.08
C ALA A 290 9.25 8.64 36.38
N THR A 291 10.09 8.41 35.38
CA THR A 291 11.32 7.63 35.49
C THR A 291 12.52 8.44 35.03
N SER A 292 13.71 8.02 35.47
CA SER A 292 14.95 8.53 34.91
C SER A 292 15.04 8.16 33.43
N PRO A 293 15.53 9.05 32.56
CA PRO A 293 15.73 8.72 31.16
C PRO A 293 16.60 7.47 31.00
N THR A 294 16.18 6.57 30.13
CA THR A 294 16.86 5.33 29.80
C THR A 294 17.36 5.41 28.37
N ASN A 295 18.48 4.78 28.06
CA ASN A 295 18.96 4.66 26.67
C ASN A 295 18.14 3.63 25.85
N THR A 296 16.84 3.49 26.11
CA THR A 296 16.01 2.47 25.46
C THR A 296 15.50 2.93 24.10
N ALA A 297 15.37 1.97 23.18
CA ALA A 297 14.78 2.22 21.87
C ALA A 297 13.25 2.17 21.97
N TYR A 298 12.59 3.24 21.52
CA TYR A 298 11.13 3.29 21.43
C TYR A 298 10.64 2.58 20.18
N ALA A 299 9.55 1.82 20.33
CA ALA A 299 8.91 1.10 19.25
C ALA A 299 8.12 2.03 18.33
N ILE A 300 7.52 3.09 18.88
CA ILE A 300 6.66 4.04 18.17
C ILE A 300 7.02 5.49 18.58
N LYS A 301 6.98 6.42 17.65
CA LYS A 301 7.09 7.88 17.84
C LYS A 301 5.86 8.56 17.24
N ILE A 302 5.22 9.43 18.01
CA ILE A 302 4.02 10.19 17.68
C ILE A 302 4.37 11.68 17.74
N ILE A 303 4.20 12.45 16.66
CA ILE A 303 4.44 13.90 16.68
C ILE A 303 3.12 14.65 16.57
N TYR A 304 2.78 15.54 17.50
CA TYR A 304 1.58 16.38 17.50
C TYR A 304 1.92 17.80 17.96
N ASN A 305 1.64 18.83 17.13
CA ASN A 305 1.85 20.24 17.49
C ASN A 305 3.22 20.56 18.13
N LYS A 306 4.31 20.03 17.55
CA LYS A 306 5.71 20.08 18.05
C LYS A 306 6.02 19.26 19.30
N ASP A 307 5.00 18.67 19.91
CA ASP A 307 5.15 17.69 20.97
C ASP A 307 5.41 16.31 20.35
N ILE A 308 6.21 15.50 21.02
CA ILE A 308 6.60 14.18 20.57
C ILE A 308 6.37 13.18 21.70
N LEU A 309 5.54 12.17 21.46
CA LEU A 309 5.28 11.04 22.34
C LEU A 309 5.94 9.79 21.76
N TYR A 310 6.90 9.21 22.48
CA TYR A 310 7.55 7.96 22.16
C TYR A 310 6.97 6.84 23.03
N ILE A 311 6.85 5.63 22.49
CA ILE A 311 6.21 4.49 23.14
C ILE A 311 7.04 3.24 22.87
N THR A 312 7.37 2.51 23.93
CA THR A 312 7.96 1.17 23.84
C THR A 312 6.94 0.17 24.32
N ASP A 313 6.78 -0.90 23.56
CA ASP A 313 6.03 -2.06 23.99
C ASP A 313 6.95 -3.25 24.25
N LYS A 314 6.61 -4.07 25.25
CA LYS A 314 7.25 -5.36 25.48
C LYS A 314 6.49 -6.54 24.86
N ASN A 315 5.25 -6.38 24.37
CA ASN A 315 4.49 -7.27 23.46
C ASN A 315 3.07 -6.70 23.21
N LEU A 316 2.86 -5.92 22.12
CA LEU A 316 1.60 -5.22 21.76
C LEU A 316 0.30 -6.04 21.82
N ASN A 317 0.37 -7.37 21.89
CA ASN A 317 -0.80 -8.25 21.78
C ASN A 317 -1.22 -9.02 23.04
N ASP A 318 -0.49 -9.01 24.17
CA ASP A 318 -0.92 -9.79 25.35
C ASP A 318 -0.54 -9.16 26.71
N ASN A 319 -1.55 -8.95 27.57
CA ASN A 319 -1.48 -8.65 29.00
C ASN A 319 -0.44 -7.62 29.46
N HIS A 320 -0.54 -6.39 28.95
CA HIS A 320 0.33 -5.28 29.32
C HIS A 320 0.24 -4.92 30.81
N GLU A 321 1.22 -5.35 31.61
CA GLU A 321 1.36 -4.96 33.02
C GLU A 321 1.76 -3.48 33.17
N SER A 322 2.45 -2.92 32.17
CA SER A 322 2.80 -1.50 32.10
C SER A 322 3.33 -1.14 30.70
N MET A 323 3.31 0.15 30.38
CA MET A 323 3.86 0.68 29.12
C MET A 323 4.85 1.80 29.37
N HIS A 324 5.99 1.75 28.67
CA HIS A 324 7.01 2.79 28.75
C HIS A 324 6.79 3.85 27.66
N ILE A 325 6.71 5.12 28.06
CA ILE A 325 6.53 6.25 27.16
C ILE A 325 7.56 7.35 27.43
N ALA A 326 7.83 8.20 26.45
CA ALA A 326 8.55 9.45 26.65
C ALA A 326 7.85 10.62 25.97
N ILE A 327 7.93 11.81 26.56
CA ILE A 327 7.33 13.01 26.01
C ILE A 327 8.39 14.11 25.89
N SER A 328 8.48 14.70 24.71
CA SER A 328 9.20 15.94 24.44
C SER A 328 8.18 17.01 24.08
N LYS A 329 8.07 18.08 24.87
CA LYS A 329 7.16 19.20 24.55
C LYS A 329 7.89 20.32 23.84
N ASN A 330 7.37 20.86 22.74
CA ASN A 330 8.02 21.93 21.98
C ASN A 330 9.52 21.71 21.74
N SER A 331 9.91 20.48 21.37
CA SER A 331 11.33 20.09 21.19
C SER A 331 12.23 20.23 22.44
N SER A 332 11.66 20.19 23.65
CA SER A 332 12.42 20.10 24.90
C SER A 332 13.04 18.71 25.11
N HIS A 333 13.91 18.59 26.12
CA HIS A 333 14.47 17.29 26.51
C HIS A 333 13.37 16.27 26.84
N LEU A 334 13.61 15.03 26.41
CA LEU A 334 12.76 13.88 26.67
C LEU A 334 12.57 13.68 28.18
N LYS A 335 11.32 13.42 28.57
CA LYS A 335 10.95 12.96 29.91
C LYS A 335 10.26 11.61 29.79
N GLU A 336 10.69 10.65 30.59
CA GLU A 336 10.24 9.26 30.53
C GLU A 336 9.23 8.93 31.63
N TYR A 337 8.28 8.06 31.29
CA TYR A 337 7.20 7.65 32.18
C TYR A 337 6.80 6.19 31.96
N ILE A 338 6.41 5.52 33.04
CA ILE A 338 5.76 4.21 33.01
C ILE A 338 4.25 4.41 33.26
N VAL A 339 3.43 4.07 32.28
CA VAL A 339 1.98 4.00 32.39
C VAL A 339 1.58 2.64 32.96
N LYS A 340 0.81 2.63 34.04
CA LYS A 340 0.30 1.42 34.75
C LYS A 340 -1.21 1.25 34.66
N ASP A 341 -1.92 2.25 34.13
CA ASP A 341 -3.37 2.21 34.01
C ASP A 341 -3.77 1.33 32.81
N ASN A 342 -4.28 0.13 33.08
CA ASN A 342 -4.66 -0.83 32.04
C ASN A 342 -5.70 -0.29 31.05
N ASN A 343 -6.62 0.57 31.49
CA ASN A 343 -7.61 1.17 30.60
C ASN A 343 -6.96 2.20 29.68
N LEU A 344 -6.03 3.02 30.20
CA LEU A 344 -5.27 3.97 29.41
C LEU A 344 -4.34 3.27 28.42
N ILE A 345 -3.65 2.20 28.85
CA ILE A 345 -2.83 1.35 27.99
C ILE A 345 -3.67 0.75 26.87
N LYS A 346 -4.82 0.15 27.19
CA LYS A 346 -5.74 -0.40 26.20
C LYS A 346 -6.23 0.67 25.22
N GLN A 347 -6.65 1.83 25.70
CA GLN A 347 -7.07 2.94 24.83
C GLN A 347 -5.94 3.41 23.93
N LEU A 348 -4.71 3.42 24.41
CA LEU A 348 -3.54 3.80 23.64
C LEU A 348 -3.21 2.77 22.57
N VAL A 349 -3.19 1.48 22.90
CA VAL A 349 -3.02 0.39 21.92
C VAL A 349 -4.14 0.41 20.89
N ASP A 350 -5.41 0.53 21.33
CA ASP A 350 -6.58 0.60 20.45
C ASP A 350 -6.54 1.83 19.54
N SER A 351 -6.12 2.99 20.06
CA SER A 351 -5.98 4.20 19.25
C SER A 351 -4.82 4.08 18.27
N ILE A 352 -3.66 3.60 18.69
CA ILE A 352 -2.50 3.38 17.79
C ILE A 352 -2.87 2.40 16.69
N ASN A 353 -3.43 1.25 17.05
CA ASN A 353 -3.87 0.25 16.11
C ASN A 353 -4.94 0.86 15.21
N HIS A 354 -6.01 1.43 15.77
CA HIS A 354 -7.06 2.03 14.96
C HIS A 354 -6.50 3.09 14.03
N SER A 355 -5.66 4.02 14.48
CA SER A 355 -5.18 5.11 13.64
C SER A 355 -4.20 4.62 12.56
N ILE A 356 -3.25 3.74 12.91
CA ILE A 356 -2.40 3.05 11.93
C ILE A 356 -3.28 2.33 10.92
N TYR A 357 -4.29 1.58 11.37
CA TYR A 357 -5.19 0.82 10.53
C TYR A 357 -6.35 1.61 9.93
N SER A 358 -6.64 2.86 10.31
CA SER A 358 -7.78 3.67 9.83
C SER A 358 -7.36 4.61 8.71
N GLU A 359 -6.07 4.93 8.60
CA GLU A 359 -5.53 5.22 7.26
C GLU A 359 -5.84 4.08 6.27
N TYR A 360 -6.03 2.87 6.82
CA TYR A 360 -6.29 1.62 6.12
C TYR A 360 -7.68 1.01 6.39
N SER A 361 -8.63 1.73 7.00
CA SER A 361 -10.01 1.30 7.26
C SER A 361 -10.93 2.53 7.27
N LEU A 362 -11.98 2.51 6.48
CA LEU A 362 -13.02 3.51 6.34
C LEU A 362 -14.35 2.85 6.65
#